data_AF-A0A8B8FTH6-F1
#
_entry.id   AF-A0A8B8FTH6-F1
#
_cell.length_a   1.000
_cell.length_b   1.000
_cell.length_c   1.000
_cell.angle_alpha   90.00
_cell.angle_beta   90.00
_cell.angle_gamma   90.00
#
_symmetry.space_group_name_H-M   'P 1'
#
loop_
_entity.id
_entity.type
_entity.pdbx_description
1 polymer ?
#
loop_
_entity_poly.entity_id
_entity_poly.type
_entity_poly.pdbx_seq_one_letter_code
_entity_poly.pdbx_strand_id
1 'polypeptide(L)'
;MSWIKRFSWLVYSKIENGALCKFCVLFSNSDTGKGSHEKTKSFVSQPFKKWKNAIEKFNDHENCQYHKLSKERAEYFLSVNYRKQKSVIEVLNSEQASQASENRKKLYSIVETIILCGRLEMSLRGKNDSGYINVDKEGETGGEFRELLKFRVKAGDEILKKHLTEGSLNAQFTCAKIQNQLINICSDIISEKSS
;
A
#
# COMPACT_ATOMS: atom_id res chain seq x y z
N MET A 1 -33.04 -27.82 19.60
CA MET A 1 -31.71 -27.15 19.46
C MET A 1 -30.90 -27.57 18.21
N SER A 2 -31.40 -28.41 17.28
CA SER A 2 -30.59 -28.86 16.14
C SER A 2 -30.33 -27.79 15.07
N TRP A 3 -31.22 -26.79 14.95
CA TRP A 3 -31.12 -25.78 13.89
C TRP A 3 -29.97 -24.79 14.09
N ILE A 4 -29.70 -24.37 15.33
CA ILE A 4 -28.58 -23.47 15.65
C ILE A 4 -27.23 -24.16 15.42
N LYS A 5 -27.18 -25.49 15.66
CA LYS A 5 -25.99 -26.30 15.34
C LYS A 5 -25.78 -26.42 13.82
N ARG A 6 -26.87 -26.53 13.05
CA ARG A 6 -26.80 -26.62 11.58
C ARG A 6 -26.48 -25.28 10.93
N PHE A 7 -27.12 -24.21 11.38
CA PHE A 7 -26.97 -22.86 10.84
C PHE A 7 -26.31 -21.97 11.90
N SER A 8 -24.99 -22.02 11.98
CA SER A 8 -24.20 -21.33 13.03
C SER A 8 -24.33 -19.80 13.03
N TRP A 9 -24.83 -19.23 11.93
CA TRP A 9 -25.12 -17.83 11.74
C TRP A 9 -26.49 -17.38 12.29
N LEU A 10 -27.40 -18.33 12.52
CA LEU A 10 -28.79 -18.09 12.90
C LEU A 10 -28.89 -17.72 14.39
N VAL A 11 -29.57 -16.61 14.67
CA VAL A 11 -29.88 -16.15 16.02
C VAL A 11 -31.37 -15.83 16.10
N TYR A 12 -32.01 -16.15 17.22
CA TYR A 12 -33.39 -15.78 17.46
C TYR A 12 -33.45 -14.55 18.37
N SER A 13 -34.13 -13.49 17.92
CA SER A 13 -34.43 -12.32 18.74
C SER A 13 -35.81 -12.46 19.35
N LYS A 14 -35.89 -12.43 20.69
CA LYS A 14 -37.16 -12.44 21.42
C LYS A 14 -37.95 -11.15 21.22
N ILE A 15 -37.25 -10.02 21.17
CA ILE A 15 -37.83 -8.68 21.00
C ILE A 15 -38.52 -8.59 19.63
N GLU A 16 -37.80 -9.00 18.59
CA GLU A 16 -38.30 -8.97 17.21
C GLU A 16 -39.21 -10.16 16.87
N ASN A 17 -39.26 -11.15 17.77
CA ASN A 17 -39.94 -12.44 17.63
C ASN A 17 -39.65 -13.10 16.27
N GLY A 18 -38.38 -13.40 16.01
CA GLY A 18 -37.98 -14.12 14.81
C GLY A 18 -36.48 -14.28 14.62
N ALA A 19 -36.12 -14.93 13.51
CA ALA A 19 -34.76 -15.34 13.20
C ALA A 19 -34.00 -14.25 12.43
N LEU A 20 -32.75 -14.02 12.82
CA LEU A 20 -31.81 -13.08 12.22
C LEU A 20 -30.48 -13.78 11.94
N CYS A 21 -29.67 -13.17 11.09
CA CYS A 21 -28.30 -13.60 10.82
C CYS A 21 -27.31 -12.64 11.49
N LYS A 22 -26.54 -13.13 12.46
CA LYS A 22 -25.58 -12.29 13.20
C LYS A 22 -24.53 -11.63 12.31
N PHE A 23 -24.08 -12.32 11.26
CA PHE A 23 -23.08 -11.80 10.33
C PHE A 23 -23.70 -10.71 9.44
N CYS A 24 -24.85 -10.96 8.85
CA CYS A 24 -25.48 -10.00 7.95
C CYS A 24 -26.01 -8.78 8.72
N VAL A 25 -26.49 -8.92 9.95
CA VAL A 25 -26.91 -7.77 10.78
C VAL A 25 -25.73 -6.83 11.07
N LEU A 26 -24.53 -7.37 11.32
CA LEU A 26 -23.38 -6.56 11.75
C LEU A 26 -22.45 -6.13 10.61
N PHE A 27 -22.38 -6.90 9.52
CA PHE A 27 -21.35 -6.76 8.48
C PHE A 27 -21.91 -6.67 7.05
N SER A 28 -23.22 -6.48 6.88
CA SER A 28 -23.82 -6.25 5.56
C SER A 28 -23.50 -4.84 5.03
N ASN A 29 -23.49 -4.72 3.69
CA ASN A 29 -23.57 -3.41 3.03
C ASN A 29 -25.03 -2.93 3.06
N SER A 30 -25.23 -1.61 3.02
CA SER A 30 -26.57 -1.00 2.88
C SER A 30 -27.31 -1.49 1.64
N ASP A 31 -26.59 -1.87 0.57
CA ASP A 31 -27.13 -2.23 -0.73
C ASP A 31 -26.45 -3.50 -1.28
N THR A 32 -27.25 -4.42 -1.81
CA THR A 32 -26.79 -5.69 -2.41
C THR A 32 -27.46 -5.94 -3.76
N GLY A 33 -26.70 -6.40 -4.76
CA GLY A 33 -27.16 -6.74 -6.12
C GLY A 33 -26.44 -5.96 -7.23
N LYS A 34 -26.42 -6.48 -8.47
CA LYS A 34 -25.99 -5.71 -9.66
C LYS A 34 -26.98 -4.54 -9.84
N GLY A 35 -26.58 -3.34 -9.43
CA GLY A 35 -27.39 -2.12 -9.53
C GLY A 35 -28.11 -1.69 -8.26
N SER A 36 -27.79 -2.23 -7.07
CA SER A 36 -28.29 -1.70 -5.78
C SER A 36 -29.83 -1.64 -5.61
N HIS A 37 -30.59 -2.44 -6.37
CA HIS A 37 -32.05 -2.33 -6.39
C HIS A 37 -32.79 -3.27 -5.41
N GLU A 38 -32.13 -4.27 -4.80
CA GLU A 38 -32.80 -5.22 -3.91
C GLU A 38 -32.35 -5.07 -2.45
N LYS A 39 -33.20 -4.45 -1.63
CA LYS A 39 -33.05 -4.45 -0.17
C LYS A 39 -33.31 -5.86 0.36
N THR A 40 -32.27 -6.59 0.72
CA THR A 40 -32.36 -7.89 1.40
C THR A 40 -32.83 -7.71 2.84
N LYS A 41 -34.14 -7.51 3.03
CA LYS A 41 -34.72 -7.22 4.34
C LYS A 41 -34.75 -8.45 5.26
N SER A 42 -35.02 -9.64 4.72
CA SER A 42 -35.17 -10.87 5.51
C SER A 42 -33.85 -11.28 6.18
N PHE A 43 -33.92 -11.65 7.46
CA PHE A 43 -32.80 -12.03 8.35
C PHE A 43 -31.87 -10.88 8.76
N VAL A 44 -32.07 -9.66 8.25
CA VAL A 44 -31.19 -8.51 8.52
C VAL A 44 -31.97 -7.39 9.20
N SER A 45 -32.74 -6.61 8.43
CA SER A 45 -33.60 -5.55 8.97
C SER A 45 -34.98 -6.06 9.38
N GLN A 46 -35.41 -7.20 8.85
CA GLN A 46 -36.65 -7.86 9.19
C GLN A 46 -36.38 -9.29 9.68
N PRO A 47 -36.86 -9.64 10.88
CA PRO A 47 -36.74 -10.99 11.40
C PRO A 47 -37.55 -11.98 10.56
N PHE A 48 -36.98 -13.15 10.29
CA PHE A 48 -37.69 -14.23 9.62
C PHE A 48 -38.66 -14.93 10.57
N LYS A 49 -39.93 -15.03 10.16
CA LYS A 49 -41.02 -15.63 10.96
C LYS A 49 -41.77 -16.78 10.26
N LYS A 50 -41.51 -17.03 8.97
CA LYS A 50 -42.24 -18.02 8.16
C LYS A 50 -41.66 -19.42 8.31
N TRP A 51 -41.91 -20.06 9.46
CA TRP A 51 -41.28 -21.33 9.83
C TRP A 51 -41.59 -22.53 8.92
N LYS A 52 -42.72 -22.51 8.20
CA LYS A 52 -43.15 -23.61 7.30
C LYS A 52 -42.11 -23.95 6.21
N ASN A 53 -41.40 -22.94 5.69
CA ASN A 53 -40.40 -23.12 4.62
C ASN A 53 -38.98 -22.73 5.12
N ALA A 54 -38.74 -22.84 6.43
CA ALA A 54 -37.52 -22.32 7.04
C ALA A 54 -36.24 -22.98 6.50
N ILE A 55 -36.23 -24.30 6.32
CA ILE A 55 -35.02 -25.03 5.88
C ILE A 55 -34.58 -24.55 4.50
N GLU A 56 -35.51 -24.48 3.55
CA GLU A 56 -35.27 -23.95 2.21
C GLU A 56 -34.71 -22.52 2.28
N LYS A 57 -35.39 -21.63 3.01
CA LYS A 57 -34.96 -20.23 3.14
C LYS A 57 -33.64 -20.04 3.86
N PHE A 58 -33.28 -20.93 4.78
CA PHE A 58 -32.00 -20.89 5.47
C PHE A 58 -30.88 -21.35 4.54
N ASN A 59 -31.10 -22.41 3.76
CA ASN A 59 -30.14 -22.85 2.75
C ASN A 59 -29.95 -21.78 1.66
N ASP A 60 -31.02 -21.14 1.19
CA ASP A 60 -30.95 -20.04 0.23
C ASP A 60 -30.09 -18.89 0.77
N HIS A 61 -30.36 -18.49 2.02
CA HIS A 61 -29.63 -17.41 2.70
C HIS A 61 -28.14 -17.73 2.85
N GLU A 62 -27.81 -18.90 3.38
CA GLU A 62 -26.43 -19.33 3.64
C GLU A 62 -25.60 -19.39 2.35
N ASN A 63 -26.23 -19.78 1.24
CA ASN A 63 -25.56 -19.85 -0.05
C ASN A 63 -25.49 -18.52 -0.80
N CYS A 64 -26.25 -17.51 -0.35
CA CYS A 64 -26.29 -16.22 -1.00
C CYS A 64 -24.96 -15.44 -0.86
N GLN A 65 -24.58 -14.72 -1.90
CA GLN A 65 -23.31 -13.98 -1.95
C GLN A 65 -23.19 -12.94 -0.83
N TYR A 66 -24.28 -12.25 -0.50
CA TYR A 66 -24.24 -11.25 0.57
C TYR A 66 -23.90 -11.87 1.94
N HIS A 67 -24.43 -13.07 2.21
CA HIS A 67 -24.15 -13.79 3.45
C HIS A 67 -22.67 -14.17 3.51
N LYS A 68 -22.16 -14.75 2.43
CA LYS A 68 -20.75 -15.15 2.32
C LYS A 68 -19.81 -13.98 2.54
N LEU A 69 -20.06 -12.84 1.90
CA LEU A 69 -19.28 -11.61 2.08
C LEU A 69 -19.38 -11.06 3.51
N SER A 70 -20.58 -11.05 4.10
CA SER A 70 -20.76 -10.58 5.49
C SER A 70 -20.04 -11.49 6.49
N LYS A 71 -20.05 -12.80 6.25
CA LYS A 71 -19.34 -13.80 7.05
C LYS A 71 -17.83 -13.65 6.92
N GLU A 72 -17.31 -13.50 5.70
CA GLU A 72 -15.89 -13.28 5.44
C GLU A 72 -15.39 -12.01 6.14
N ARG A 73 -16.16 -10.91 6.10
CA ARG A 73 -15.85 -9.67 6.84
C ARG A 73 -15.83 -9.87 8.35
N ALA A 74 -16.76 -10.65 8.88
CA ALA A 74 -16.78 -10.96 10.30
C ALA A 74 -15.53 -11.78 10.70
N GLU A 75 -15.16 -12.77 9.90
CA GLU A 75 -13.95 -13.58 10.11
C GLU A 75 -12.68 -12.73 10.00
N TYR A 76 -12.62 -11.82 9.03
CA TYR A 76 -11.54 -10.83 8.88
C TYR A 76 -11.44 -9.92 10.10
N PHE A 77 -12.56 -9.35 10.55
CA PHE A 77 -12.61 -8.50 11.73
C PHE A 77 -12.10 -9.23 12.98
N LEU A 78 -12.55 -10.46 13.23
CA LEU A 78 -12.12 -11.25 14.38
C LEU A 78 -10.63 -11.58 14.30
N SER A 79 -10.12 -11.94 13.13
CA SER A 79 -8.71 -12.30 12.96
C SER A 79 -7.77 -11.09 13.11
N VAL A 80 -8.17 -9.90 12.67
CA VAL A 80 -7.46 -8.64 12.97
C VAL A 80 -7.54 -8.33 14.48
N ASN A 81 -8.73 -8.38 15.06
CA ASN A 81 -8.95 -8.02 16.47
C ASN A 81 -8.19 -8.94 17.44
N TYR A 82 -8.09 -10.23 17.13
CA TYR A 82 -7.29 -11.20 17.90
C TYR A 82 -5.82 -11.25 17.47
N ARG A 83 -5.33 -10.28 16.69
CA ARG A 83 -3.94 -10.19 16.21
C ARG A 83 -3.42 -11.45 15.50
N LYS A 84 -4.31 -12.22 14.89
CA LYS A 84 -3.95 -13.38 14.06
C LYS A 84 -3.49 -12.95 12.67
N GLN A 85 -3.87 -11.75 12.22
CA GLN A 85 -3.40 -11.12 10.99
C GLN A 85 -3.34 -9.60 11.15
N LYS A 86 -2.51 -8.93 10.34
CA LYS A 86 -2.47 -7.47 10.26
C LYS A 86 -3.61 -6.95 9.38
N SER A 87 -4.12 -5.77 9.70
CA SER A 87 -5.08 -5.09 8.83
C SER A 87 -4.43 -4.60 7.53
N VAL A 88 -5.22 -4.37 6.48
CA VAL A 88 -4.72 -3.84 5.20
C VAL A 88 -4.03 -2.49 5.40
N ILE A 89 -4.58 -1.62 6.26
CA ILE A 89 -4.03 -0.30 6.55
C ILE A 89 -2.65 -0.40 7.19
N GLU A 90 -2.47 -1.32 8.15
CA GLU A 90 -1.18 -1.54 8.81
C GLU A 90 -0.13 -2.08 7.84
N VAL A 91 -0.52 -2.98 6.93
CA VAL A 91 0.37 -3.50 5.88
C VAL A 91 0.81 -2.36 4.96
N LEU A 92 -0.15 -1.60 4.40
CA LEU A 92 0.13 -0.48 3.50
C LEU A 92 1.04 0.58 4.15
N ASN A 93 0.76 0.95 5.40
CA ASN A 93 1.59 1.90 6.15
C ASN A 93 3.01 1.36 6.35
N SER A 94 3.14 0.07 6.68
CA SER A 94 4.45 -0.56 6.88
C SER A 94 5.27 -0.64 5.58
N GLU A 95 4.63 -0.96 4.46
CA GLU A 95 5.27 -1.00 3.14
C GLU A 95 5.69 0.40 2.69
N GLN A 96 4.82 1.40 2.85
CA GLN A 96 5.15 2.80 2.53
C GLN A 96 6.34 3.30 3.36
N ALA A 97 6.35 3.01 4.67
CA ALA A 97 7.46 3.37 5.55
C ALA A 97 8.76 2.67 5.14
N SER A 98 8.70 1.38 4.77
CA SER A 98 9.84 0.62 4.27
C SER A 98 10.38 1.21 2.97
N GLN A 99 9.51 1.47 2.00
CA GLN A 99 9.89 2.06 0.71
C GLN A 99 10.53 3.44 0.89
N ALA A 100 9.98 4.28 1.77
CA ALA A 100 10.56 5.58 2.10
C ALA A 100 11.95 5.43 2.73
N SER A 101 12.14 4.44 3.60
CA SER A 101 13.43 4.12 4.22
C SER A 101 14.48 3.71 3.18
N GLU A 102 14.11 2.83 2.25
CA GLU A 102 14.99 2.41 1.16
C GLU A 102 15.33 3.57 0.21
N ASN A 103 14.35 4.41 -0.13
CA ASN A 103 14.57 5.58 -0.98
C ASN A 103 15.51 6.60 -0.32
N ARG A 104 15.44 6.78 1.01
CA ARG A 104 16.40 7.62 1.74
C ARG A 104 17.83 7.09 1.65
N LYS A 105 18.03 5.77 1.76
CA LYS A 105 19.36 5.16 1.61
C LYS A 105 19.94 5.39 0.20
N LYS A 106 19.10 5.30 -0.83
CA LYS A 106 19.48 5.57 -2.23
C LYS A 106 19.82 7.04 -2.46
N LEU A 107 19.00 7.96 -1.92
CA LEU A 107 19.21 9.41 -2.03
C LEU A 107 20.46 9.89 -1.29
N TYR A 108 20.86 9.22 -0.22
CA TYR A 108 22.03 9.61 0.59
C TYR A 108 23.29 9.80 -0.27
N SER A 109 23.70 8.77 -1.02
CA SER A 109 24.90 8.83 -1.87
C SER A 109 24.79 9.87 -2.98
N ILE A 110 23.58 10.10 -3.49
CA ILE A 110 23.30 11.08 -4.55
C ILE A 110 23.45 12.51 -4.01
N VAL A 111 22.83 12.80 -2.86
CA VAL A 111 22.89 14.11 -2.20
C VAL A 111 24.31 14.43 -1.76
N GLU A 112 25.02 13.48 -1.16
CA GLU A 112 26.44 13.68 -0.81
C GLU A 112 27.29 14.04 -2.02
N THR A 113 27.04 13.40 -3.17
CA THR A 113 27.77 13.69 -4.40
C THR A 113 27.45 15.10 -4.91
N ILE A 114 26.18 15.55 -4.82
CA ILE A 114 25.80 16.92 -5.18
C ILE A 114 26.50 17.94 -4.27
N ILE A 115 26.52 17.70 -2.96
CA ILE A 115 27.18 18.57 -1.98
C ILE A 115 28.69 18.62 -2.28
N LEU A 116 29.31 17.48 -2.58
CA LEU A 116 30.73 17.41 -2.94
C LEU A 116 31.02 18.25 -4.18
N CYS A 117 30.22 18.10 -5.24
CA CYS A 117 30.38 18.91 -6.45
C CYS A 117 30.27 20.40 -6.13
N GLY A 118 29.27 20.82 -5.34
CA GLY A 118 29.12 22.22 -4.94
C GLY A 118 30.31 22.75 -4.14
N ARG A 119 30.87 21.94 -3.22
CA ARG A 119 32.03 22.33 -2.40
C ARG A 119 33.34 22.42 -3.19
N LEU A 120 33.48 21.61 -4.23
CA LEU A 120 34.68 21.54 -5.08
C LEU A 120 34.53 22.37 -6.36
N GLU A 121 33.44 23.13 -6.49
CA GLU A 121 33.12 23.92 -7.70
C GLU A 121 33.08 23.07 -8.98
N MET A 122 32.74 21.78 -8.84
CA MET A 122 32.60 20.86 -9.95
C MET A 122 31.23 21.03 -10.62
N SER A 123 31.23 20.91 -11.94
CA SER A 123 30.04 20.87 -12.76
C SER A 123 29.19 19.65 -12.45
N LEU A 124 27.92 19.89 -12.12
CA LEU A 124 26.94 18.81 -11.98
C LEU A 124 26.48 18.27 -13.33
N ARG A 125 26.66 19.03 -14.42
CA ARG A 125 26.10 18.76 -15.74
C ARG A 125 27.18 18.54 -16.77
N GLY A 126 27.00 17.55 -17.64
CA GLY A 126 27.81 17.31 -18.82
C GLY A 126 27.03 17.46 -20.13
N LYS A 127 27.65 17.02 -21.23
CA LYS A 127 27.02 17.08 -22.57
C LYS A 127 25.78 16.19 -22.68
N ASN A 128 25.72 15.09 -21.93
CA ASN A 128 24.58 14.19 -21.91
C ASN A 128 24.19 13.78 -20.48
N ASP A 129 23.25 14.50 -19.88
CA ASP A 129 22.76 14.25 -18.51
C ASP A 129 21.47 13.39 -18.48
N SER A 130 21.20 12.67 -19.57
CA SER A 130 19.98 11.87 -19.74
C SER A 130 20.28 10.38 -19.89
N GLY A 131 19.29 9.55 -19.55
CA GLY A 131 19.39 8.10 -19.70
C GLY A 131 20.15 7.40 -18.57
N TYR A 132 20.32 6.08 -18.73
CA TYR A 132 20.90 5.20 -17.73
C TYR A 132 22.37 5.52 -17.47
N ILE A 133 22.80 5.42 -16.22
CA ILE A 133 24.23 5.45 -15.89
C ILE A 133 24.77 4.03 -16.06
N ASN A 134 25.51 3.80 -17.14
CA ASN A 134 26.27 2.57 -17.28
C ASN A 134 27.57 2.70 -16.46
N VAL A 135 27.66 1.95 -15.37
CA VAL A 135 28.79 1.97 -14.44
C VAL A 135 30.08 1.44 -15.08
N ASP A 136 29.96 0.48 -15.99
CA ASP A 136 31.09 -0.22 -16.61
C ASP A 136 31.62 0.49 -17.87
N LYS A 137 30.85 1.44 -18.41
CA LYS A 137 31.23 2.19 -19.62
C LYS A 137 32.02 3.45 -19.27
N GLU A 138 33.29 3.47 -19.66
CA GLU A 138 34.17 4.62 -19.57
C GLU A 138 34.04 5.54 -20.80
N GLY A 139 34.26 6.84 -20.64
CA GLY A 139 34.33 7.80 -21.74
C GLY A 139 33.01 8.43 -22.22
N GLU A 140 31.85 7.97 -21.76
CA GLU A 140 30.59 8.72 -21.93
C GLU A 140 30.50 9.85 -20.91
N THR A 141 30.84 11.06 -21.34
CA THR A 141 30.88 12.27 -20.50
C THR A 141 29.48 12.77 -20.14
N GLY A 142 28.85 12.08 -19.18
CA GLY A 142 27.59 12.50 -18.57
C GLY A 142 27.73 13.70 -17.62
N GLY A 143 28.95 14.19 -17.39
CA GLY A 143 29.27 15.23 -16.42
C GLY A 143 29.93 14.67 -15.17
N GLU A 144 30.58 15.53 -14.38
CA GLU A 144 31.41 15.09 -13.26
C GLU A 144 30.58 14.42 -12.16
N PHE A 145 29.34 14.89 -11.94
CA PHE A 145 28.39 14.23 -11.03
C PHE A 145 28.15 12.76 -11.37
N ARG A 146 27.88 12.44 -12.65
CA ARG A 146 27.60 11.06 -13.07
C ARG A 146 28.85 10.19 -12.96
N GLU A 147 30.03 10.74 -13.26
CA GLU A 147 31.31 10.03 -13.08
C GLU A 147 31.62 9.77 -11.59
N LEU A 148 31.32 10.71 -10.70
CA LEU A 148 31.46 10.49 -9.25
C LEU A 148 30.51 9.40 -8.74
N LEU A 149 29.29 9.30 -9.26
CA LEU A 149 28.40 8.18 -8.93
C LEU A 149 28.98 6.84 -9.39
N LYS A 150 29.56 6.76 -10.60
CA LYS A 150 30.27 5.55 -11.08
C LYS A 150 31.45 5.22 -10.16
N PHE A 151 32.22 6.24 -9.77
CA PHE A 151 33.34 6.08 -8.84
C PHE A 151 32.89 5.50 -7.49
N ARG A 152 31.81 6.02 -6.90
CA ARG A 152 31.24 5.48 -5.64
C ARG A 152 30.85 4.02 -5.77
N VAL A 153 30.22 3.64 -6.90
CA VAL A 153 29.88 2.25 -7.17
C VAL A 153 31.14 1.39 -7.27
N LYS A 154 32.16 1.82 -8.03
CA LYS A 154 33.45 1.12 -8.15
C LYS A 154 34.18 1.03 -6.79
N ALA A 155 33.94 1.98 -5.88
CA ALA A 155 34.47 1.99 -4.52
C ALA A 155 33.67 1.12 -3.52
N GLY A 156 32.60 0.43 -3.95
CA GLY A 156 31.86 -0.54 -3.14
C GLY A 156 30.49 -0.06 -2.63
N ASP A 157 29.92 1.02 -3.16
CA ASP A 157 28.55 1.44 -2.83
C ASP A 157 27.51 0.53 -3.52
N GLU A 158 27.26 -0.64 -2.93
CA GLU A 158 26.34 -1.65 -3.46
C GLU A 158 24.87 -1.17 -3.49
N ILE A 159 24.48 -0.26 -2.58
CA ILE A 159 23.12 0.31 -2.57
C ILE A 159 22.93 1.20 -3.80
N LEU A 160 23.90 2.08 -4.08
CA LEU A 160 23.87 2.92 -5.26
C LEU A 160 23.99 2.08 -6.54
N LYS A 161 24.83 1.04 -6.55
CA LYS A 161 24.97 0.11 -7.67
C LYS A 161 23.63 -0.49 -8.04
N LYS A 162 22.98 -1.15 -7.07
CA LYS A 162 21.67 -1.77 -7.24
C LYS A 162 20.64 -0.76 -7.74
N HIS A 163 20.64 0.44 -7.19
CA HIS A 163 19.72 1.51 -7.59
C HIS A 163 19.92 1.97 -9.04
N LEU A 164 21.17 2.13 -9.48
CA LEU A 164 21.49 2.56 -10.84
C LEU A 164 21.28 1.45 -11.89
N THR A 165 21.39 0.17 -11.51
CA THR A 165 21.18 -0.96 -12.43
C THR A 165 19.74 -1.44 -12.50
N GLU A 166 19.02 -1.48 -11.37
CA GLU A 166 17.65 -2.03 -11.28
C GLU A 166 16.58 -0.94 -11.29
N GLY A 167 16.94 0.31 -10.98
CA GLY A 167 16.00 1.42 -10.91
C GLY A 167 15.54 1.86 -12.30
N SER A 168 14.23 2.05 -12.46
CA SER A 168 13.65 2.65 -13.66
C SER A 168 14.21 4.05 -13.89
N LEU A 169 14.39 4.47 -15.16
CA LEU A 169 14.97 5.79 -15.52
C LEU A 169 14.37 6.97 -14.77
N ASN A 170 13.05 6.96 -14.60
CA ASN A 170 12.29 8.01 -13.91
C ASN A 170 12.49 8.01 -12.37
N ALA A 171 13.07 6.96 -11.81
CA ALA A 171 13.29 6.78 -10.38
C ALA A 171 14.78 6.77 -9.99
N GLN A 172 15.72 6.99 -10.92
CA GLN A 172 17.16 6.97 -10.61
C GLN A 172 17.62 8.18 -9.79
N PHE A 173 16.81 9.24 -9.69
CA PHE A 173 17.14 10.50 -9.00
C PHE A 173 18.37 11.24 -9.54
N THR A 174 18.80 10.92 -10.76
CA THR A 174 20.02 11.44 -11.39
C THR A 174 19.75 12.46 -12.49
N CYS A 175 18.50 12.78 -12.82
CA CYS A 175 18.21 13.75 -13.88
C CYS A 175 18.32 15.20 -13.38
N ALA A 176 18.57 16.12 -14.32
CA ALA A 176 18.72 17.55 -14.04
C ALA A 176 17.59 18.15 -13.18
N LYS A 177 16.33 17.70 -13.36
CA LYS A 177 15.19 18.19 -12.56
C LYS A 177 15.33 17.82 -11.09
N ILE A 178 15.66 16.57 -10.79
CA ILE A 178 15.85 16.10 -9.41
C ILE A 178 17.09 16.74 -8.80
N GLN A 179 18.20 16.84 -9.56
CA GLN A 179 19.40 17.54 -9.12
C GLN A 179 19.08 18.99 -8.69
N ASN A 180 18.30 19.74 -9.49
CA ASN A 180 17.90 21.11 -9.13
C ASN A 180 17.03 21.17 -7.88
N GLN A 181 16.10 20.22 -7.69
CA GLN A 181 15.31 20.14 -6.46
C GLN A 181 16.19 19.92 -5.24
N LEU A 182 17.16 19.01 -5.31
CA LEU A 182 18.10 18.73 -4.23
C LEU A 182 19.01 19.93 -3.93
N ILE A 183 19.48 20.64 -4.96
CA ILE A 183 20.28 21.87 -4.80
C ILE A 183 19.48 22.94 -4.06
N ASN A 184 18.21 23.16 -4.45
CA ASN A 184 17.36 24.15 -3.80
C ASN A 184 17.12 23.78 -2.32
N ILE A 185 16.83 22.51 -2.03
CA ILE A 185 16.69 22.03 -0.64
C ILE A 185 17.97 22.28 0.17
N CYS A 186 19.15 21.98 -0.40
CA CYS A 186 20.42 22.28 0.24
C CYS A 186 20.60 23.79 0.49
N SER A 187 20.24 24.63 -0.48
CA SER A 187 20.29 26.09 -0.37
C SER A 187 19.41 26.62 0.74
N ASP A 188 18.17 26.13 0.84
CA ASP A 188 17.20 26.53 1.86
C ASP A 188 17.74 26.20 3.27
N ILE A 189 18.22 24.97 3.47
CA ILE A 189 18.78 24.52 4.75
C ILE A 189 20.01 25.34 5.16
N ILE A 190 20.88 25.71 4.22
CA ILE A 190 22.06 26.55 4.49
C ILE A 190 21.63 27.97 4.89
N SER A 191 20.62 28.51 4.21
CA SER A 191 20.10 29.86 4.45
C SER A 191 19.39 29.97 5.80
N GLU A 192 18.61 28.95 6.19
CA GLU A 192 17.97 28.85 7.50
C GLU A 192 19.00 28.81 8.64
N LYS A 193 20.12 28.11 8.47
CA LYS A 193 21.19 28.03 9.49
C LYS A 193 22.03 29.31 9.61
N SER A 194 21.95 30.18 8.61
CA SER A 194 22.68 31.45 8.57
C SER A 194 21.84 32.62 9.11
N SER A 195 20.57 32.37 9.42
CA SER A 195 19.62 33.32 10.02
C SER A 195 19.53 33.11 11.54
#